data_AF-A0A1C2XQD7-F1
#
_entry.id   AF-A0A1C2XQD7-F1
#
_cell.length_a   1.000
_cell.length_b   1.000
_cell.length_c   1.000
_cell.angle_alpha   90.00
_cell.angle_beta   90.00
_cell.angle_gamma   90.00
#
_symmetry.space_group_name_H-M   'P 1'
#
loop_
_entity.id
_entity.type
_entity.pdbx_description
1 polymer ?
#
loop_
_entity_poly.entity_id
_entity_poly.type
_entity_poly.pdbx_seq_one_letter_code
_entity_poly.pdbx_strand_id
1 'polypeptide(L)'
;MKRVWIYSRIANAENLNDVYLIGQERSLKKLAEQHCFSIVGYSRDIGSGLNLNRKGLKEIENAISVNAIDTVIVKDMSRIGRNVFDVLSLLRDWKEQGIELLTADEL
;
A
#
# COMPACT_ATOMS: atom_id res chain seq x y z
N MET A 1 -2.25 -3.39 -18.85
CA MET A 1 -1.21 -3.53 -17.82
C MET A 1 -1.70 -2.81 -16.58
N LYS A 2 -1.81 -3.46 -15.41
CA LYS A 2 -2.30 -2.81 -14.18
C LYS A 2 -1.32 -1.72 -13.74
N ARG A 3 -1.83 -0.52 -13.41
CA ARG A 3 -1.03 0.58 -12.85
C ARG A 3 -1.05 0.46 -11.34
N VAL A 4 0.09 0.11 -10.76
CA VAL A 4 0.17 -0.30 -9.37
C VAL A 4 0.91 0.73 -8.52
N TRP A 5 0.39 0.95 -7.32
CA TRP A 5 1.03 1.75 -6.28
C TRP A 5 1.51 0.85 -5.16
N ILE A 6 2.79 0.95 -4.78
CA ILE A 6 3.35 0.13 -3.70
C ILE A 6 3.24 0.89 -2.38
N TYR A 7 2.66 0.27 -1.36
CA TYR A 7 2.55 0.84 -0.03
C TYR A 7 3.25 0.01 1.03
N SER A 8 4.16 0.66 1.76
CA SER A 8 4.93 0.05 2.85
C SER A 8 4.67 0.75 4.18
N ARG A 9 4.59 -0.02 5.26
CA ARG A 9 4.40 0.54 6.61
C ARG A 9 5.22 -0.21 7.64
N ILE A 10 5.73 0.47 8.64
CA ILE A 10 6.19 -0.13 9.90
C ILE A 10 5.54 0.56 11.11
N ALA A 11 5.48 -0.12 12.26
CA ALA A 11 4.76 0.38 13.43
C ALA A 11 5.57 1.37 14.28
N ASN A 12 6.87 1.12 14.45
CA ASN A 12 7.76 1.90 15.31
C ASN A 12 8.93 2.46 14.50
N ALA A 13 9.50 3.56 15.03
CA ALA A 13 10.69 4.18 14.50
C ALA A 13 11.93 3.75 15.31
N GLU A 14 12.56 2.61 14.99
CA GLU A 14 13.85 2.19 15.59
C GLU A 14 15.02 2.42 14.64
N ASN A 15 16.27 2.26 15.10
CA ASN A 15 17.48 2.67 14.37
C ASN A 15 17.69 1.98 12.99
N LEU A 16 16.86 1.02 12.58
CA LEU A 16 16.96 0.24 11.33
C LEU A 16 15.73 0.33 10.41
N ASN A 17 14.83 1.31 10.61
CA ASN A 17 13.55 1.42 9.89
C ASN A 17 13.64 1.45 8.37
N ASP A 18 14.61 2.21 7.85
CA ASP A 18 14.77 2.36 6.41
C ASP A 18 15.07 1.00 5.76
N VAL A 19 15.81 0.13 6.44
CA VAL A 19 16.09 -1.23 5.94
C VAL A 19 14.81 -2.06 5.81
N TYR A 20 13.90 -1.99 6.78
CA TYR A 20 12.63 -2.72 6.73
C TYR A 20 11.66 -2.18 5.69
N LEU A 21 11.60 -0.86 5.49
CA LEU A 21 10.78 -0.24 4.45
C LEU A 21 11.35 -0.52 3.06
N ILE A 22 12.66 -0.36 2.88
CA ILE A 22 13.37 -0.67 1.62
C ILE A 22 13.24 -2.17 1.29
N GLY A 23 13.33 -3.05 2.28
CA GLY A 23 13.15 -4.48 2.08
C GLY A 23 11.75 -4.84 1.60
N GLN A 24 10.71 -4.23 2.18
CA GLN A 24 9.33 -4.38 1.72
C GLN A 24 9.18 -3.88 0.29
N GLU A 25 9.62 -2.65 0.00
CA GLU A 25 9.49 -2.05 -1.32
C GLU A 25 10.22 -2.85 -2.40
N ARG A 26 11.45 -3.30 -2.15
CA ARG A 26 12.22 -4.15 -3.08
C ARG A 26 11.50 -5.47 -3.36
N SER A 27 10.97 -6.12 -2.32
CA SER A 27 10.23 -7.38 -2.48
C SER A 27 8.97 -7.17 -3.32
N LEU A 28 8.18 -6.14 -3.02
CA LEU A 28 6.94 -5.85 -3.73
C LEU A 28 7.19 -5.40 -5.18
N LYS A 29 8.25 -4.63 -5.41
CA LYS A 29 8.68 -4.23 -6.75
C LYS A 29 9.03 -5.45 -7.60
N LYS A 30 9.80 -6.40 -7.05
CA LYS A 30 10.14 -7.64 -7.75
C LYS A 30 8.90 -8.44 -8.11
N LEU A 31 7.94 -8.58 -7.19
CA LEU A 31 6.68 -9.27 -7.45
C LEU A 31 5.88 -8.55 -8.56
N ALA A 32 5.71 -7.23 -8.47
CA ALA A 32 5.02 -6.45 -9.50
C ALA A 32 5.67 -6.59 -10.89
N GLU A 33 7.01 -6.59 -10.96
CA GLU A 33 7.76 -6.83 -12.21
C GLU A 33 7.53 -8.24 -12.76
N GLN A 34 7.51 -9.28 -11.92
CA GLN A 34 7.23 -10.66 -12.31
C GLN A 34 5.81 -10.85 -12.87
N HIS A 35 4.86 -10.03 -12.42
CA HIS A 35 3.47 -10.01 -12.91
C HIS A 35 3.23 -9.04 -14.06
N CYS A 36 4.29 -8.46 -14.64
CA CYS A 36 4.20 -7.49 -15.72
C CYS A 36 3.31 -6.29 -15.38
N PHE A 37 3.37 -5.79 -14.13
CA PHE A 37 2.64 -4.61 -13.69
C PHE A 37 3.43 -3.32 -13.94
N SER A 38 2.71 -2.21 -14.13
CA SER A 38 3.29 -0.87 -14.27
C SER A 38 3.36 -0.21 -12.91
N ILE A 39 4.54 -0.15 -12.30
CA ILE A 39 4.71 0.58 -11.03
C ILE A 39 4.70 2.08 -11.33
N VAL A 40 3.64 2.78 -10.89
CA VAL A 40 3.44 4.22 -11.16
C VAL A 40 3.70 5.12 -9.95
N GLY A 41 3.93 4.52 -8.77
CA GLY A 41 4.31 5.24 -7.57
C GLY A 41 4.48 4.34 -6.35
N TYR A 42 4.97 4.93 -5.28
CA TYR A 42 5.13 4.29 -3.99
C TYR A 42 4.97 5.31 -2.88
N SER A 43 4.49 4.84 -1.73
CA SER A 43 4.40 5.65 -0.52
C SER A 43 4.69 4.80 0.72
N ARG A 44 5.08 5.46 1.81
CA ARG A 44 5.48 4.77 3.04
C ARG A 44 5.08 5.52 4.29
N ASP A 45 4.81 4.79 5.36
CA ASP A 45 4.55 5.35 6.68
C ASP A 45 5.30 4.63 7.81
N ILE A 46 5.68 5.40 8.82
CA ILE A 46 6.14 4.91 10.13
C ILE A 46 5.10 5.35 11.15
N GLY A 47 4.42 4.38 11.77
CA GLY A 47 3.39 4.67 12.77
C GLY A 47 2.36 3.57 12.96
N SER A 48 1.48 3.78 13.94
CA SER A 48 0.47 2.81 14.35
C SER A 48 -0.46 2.40 13.21
N GLY A 49 -0.73 1.10 13.09
CA GLY A 49 -1.80 0.58 12.23
C GLY A 49 -3.21 0.76 12.80
N LEU A 50 -3.38 1.43 13.95
CA LEU A 50 -4.69 1.68 14.56
C LEU A 50 -5.36 2.97 14.05
N ASN A 51 -4.67 3.77 13.23
CA ASN A 51 -5.24 4.93 12.56
C ASN A 51 -4.90 4.90 11.07
N LEU A 52 -5.79 5.46 10.24
CA LEU A 52 -5.60 5.58 8.79
C LEU A 52 -5.15 6.98 8.34
N ASN A 53 -5.08 7.96 9.27
CA ASN A 53 -4.62 9.32 8.98
C ASN A 53 -3.09 9.36 8.82
N ARG A 54 -2.61 8.81 7.72
CA ARG A 54 -1.20 8.60 7.40
C ARG A 54 -0.84 9.26 6.09
N LYS A 55 0.39 9.78 5.99
CA LYS A 55 0.82 10.54 4.82
C LYS A 55 0.84 9.63 3.58
N GLY A 56 1.39 8.44 3.70
CA GLY A 56 1.47 7.52 2.56
C GLY A 56 0.12 7.00 2.09
N LEU A 57 -0.85 6.80 3.01
CA LEU A 57 -2.24 6.51 2.59
C LEU A 57 -2.89 7.69 1.86
N LYS A 58 -2.66 8.94 2.30
CA LYS A 58 -3.17 10.12 1.58
C LYS A 58 -2.56 10.27 0.19
N GLU A 59 -1.30 9.89 0.01
CA GLU A 59 -0.66 9.88 -1.32
C GLU A 59 -1.34 8.87 -2.27
N ILE A 60 -1.80 7.73 -1.74
CA ILE A 60 -2.60 6.76 -2.50
C ILE A 60 -3.95 7.38 -2.88
N GLU A 61 -4.69 7.97 -1.92
CA GLU A 61 -5.97 8.64 -2.20
C GLU A 61 -5.83 9.72 -3.28
N ASN A 62 -4.75 10.51 -3.22
CA ASN A 62 -4.46 11.51 -4.25
C ASN A 62 -4.25 10.85 -5.62
N ALA A 63 -3.48 9.76 -5.70
CA ALA A 63 -3.28 9.01 -6.93
C ALA A 63 -4.59 8.40 -7.47
N ILE A 64 -5.48 7.94 -6.59
CA ILE A 64 -6.82 7.45 -6.95
C ILE A 64 -7.66 8.60 -7.53
N SER A 65 -7.69 9.76 -6.87
CA SER A 65 -8.53 10.91 -7.27
C SER A 65 -8.22 11.46 -8.68
N VAL A 66 -6.98 11.30 -9.14
CA VAL A 66 -6.55 11.70 -10.49
C VAL A 66 -6.54 10.53 -11.48
N ASN A 67 -7.14 9.39 -11.10
CA ASN A 67 -7.19 8.15 -11.87
C ASN A 67 -5.80 7.65 -12.31
N ALA A 68 -4.75 7.82 -11.51
CA ALA A 68 -3.38 7.42 -11.87
C ALA A 68 -3.10 5.92 -11.63
N ILE A 69 -3.86 5.27 -10.76
CA ILE A 69 -3.63 3.88 -10.33
C ILE A 69 -4.89 3.03 -10.49
N ASP A 70 -4.71 1.72 -10.60
CA ASP A 70 -5.78 0.71 -10.63
C ASP A 70 -5.68 -0.26 -9.44
N THR A 71 -4.50 -0.37 -8.84
CA THR A 71 -4.20 -1.37 -7.80
C THR A 71 -3.22 -0.82 -6.78
N VAL A 72 -3.45 -1.15 -5.51
CA VAL A 72 -2.50 -0.93 -4.42
C VAL A 72 -1.89 -2.28 -4.03
N ILE A 73 -0.58 -2.33 -3.88
CA ILE A 73 0.14 -3.53 -3.46
C ILE A 73 0.75 -3.28 -2.08
N VAL A 74 0.50 -4.20 -1.15
CA VAL A 74 1.09 -4.20 0.19
C VAL A 74 1.73 -5.54 0.51
N LYS A 75 2.61 -5.58 1.51
CA LYS A 75 3.14 -6.86 1.99
C LYS A 75 2.02 -7.75 2.54
N ASP A 76 1.21 -7.20 3.43
CA ASP A 76 0.18 -7.90 4.19
C ASP A 76 -0.90 -6.90 4.65
N MET A 77 -2.08 -7.38 5.02
CA MET A 77 -3.21 -6.52 5.43
C MET A 77 -2.89 -5.58 6.60
N SER A 78 -1.94 -5.96 7.48
CA SER A 78 -1.57 -5.11 8.61
C SER A 78 -0.85 -3.83 8.18
N ARG A 79 -0.38 -3.73 6.93
CA ARG A 79 0.15 -2.49 6.36
C ARG A 79 -0.96 -1.47 6.13
N ILE A 80 -2.12 -1.91 5.65
CA ILE A 80 -3.30 -1.05 5.52
C ILE A 80 -3.81 -0.65 6.89
N GLY A 81 -4.04 -1.59 7.81
CA GLY A 81 -4.49 -1.24 9.16
C GLY A 81 -4.79 -2.46 10.02
N ARG A 82 -5.06 -2.22 11.30
CA ARG A 82 -5.41 -3.24 12.31
C ARG A 82 -6.77 -3.00 12.96
N ASN A 83 -7.36 -1.82 12.78
CA ASN A 83 -8.77 -1.61 13.10
C ASN A 83 -9.61 -2.16 11.95
N VAL A 84 -10.34 -3.25 12.21
CA VAL A 84 -11.10 -3.98 11.18
C VAL A 84 -12.17 -3.09 10.55
N PHE A 85 -12.89 -2.29 11.34
CA PHE A 85 -13.96 -1.44 10.80
C PHE A 85 -13.42 -0.35 9.88
N ASP A 86 -12.33 0.31 10.29
CA ASP A 86 -11.70 1.36 9.48
C ASP A 86 -11.15 0.78 8.17
N VAL A 87 -10.48 -0.39 8.25
CA VAL A 87 -9.93 -1.08 7.07
C VAL A 87 -11.05 -1.48 6.12
N LEU A 88 -12.12 -2.11 6.61
CA LEU A 88 -13.24 -2.52 5.76
C LEU A 88 -13.94 -1.33 5.11
N SER A 89 -14.06 -0.20 5.82
CA SER A 89 -14.60 1.02 5.21
C SER A 89 -13.71 1.51 4.07
N LEU A 90 -12.41 1.64 4.31
CA LEU A 90 -11.45 2.06 3.29
C LEU A 90 -11.48 1.15 2.05
N LEU A 91 -11.48 -0.16 2.24
CA LEU A 91 -11.49 -1.11 1.11
C LEU A 91 -12.79 -1.08 0.33
N ARG A 92 -13.92 -0.83 0.98
CA ARG A 92 -15.19 -0.61 0.28
C ARG A 92 -15.10 0.65 -0.58
N ASP A 93 -14.61 1.74 -0.02
CA ASP A 93 -14.49 3.02 -0.72
C ASP A 93 -13.51 2.92 -1.91
N TRP A 94 -12.41 2.17 -1.78
CA TRP A 94 -11.50 1.84 -2.89
C TRP A 94 -12.16 0.99 -3.96
N LYS A 95 -12.90 -0.06 -3.55
CA LYS A 95 -13.61 -0.93 -4.48
C LYS A 95 -14.67 -0.20 -5.29
N GLU A 96 -15.40 0.73 -4.67
CA GLU A 96 -16.38 1.60 -5.34
C GLU A 96 -15.72 2.52 -6.38
N GLN A 97 -14.46 2.90 -6.16
CA GLN A 97 -13.64 3.65 -7.11
C GLN A 97 -12.91 2.75 -8.13
N GLY A 98 -13.14 1.43 -8.10
CA GLY A 98 -12.50 0.48 -9.02
C GLY A 98 -11.06 0.13 -8.67
N ILE A 99 -10.62 0.42 -7.44
CA ILE A 99 -9.26 0.15 -6.97
C ILE A 99 -9.20 -1.22 -6.29
N GLU A 100 -8.26 -2.04 -6.73
CA GLU A 100 -7.98 -3.35 -6.13
C GLU A 100 -6.85 -3.26 -5.10
N LEU A 101 -6.94 -4.04 -4.02
CA LEU A 101 -5.82 -4.27 -3.11
C LEU A 101 -5.26 -5.67 -3.35
N LEU A 102 -3.95 -5.77 -3.52
CA LEU A 102 -3.22 -7.04 -3.56
C LEU A 102 -2.17 -7.10 -2.44
N THR A 103 -2.06 -8.25 -1.81
CA THR A 103 -1.03 -8.61 -0.84
C THR A 103 0.08 -9.42 -1.51
N ALA A 104 1.22 -9.55 -0.84
CA ALA A 104 2.34 -10.31 -1.41
C ALA A 104 2.01 -11.80 -1.63
N ASP A 105 1.08 -12.38 -0.87
CA ASP A 105 0.68 -13.78 -1.03
C ASP A 105 -0.28 -14.00 -2.22
N GLU A 106 -0.83 -12.92 -2.79
CA GLU A 106 -1.70 -12.94 -3.96
C GLU A 106 -0.92 -12.71 -5.27
N LEU A 107 0.40 -12.48 -5.18
CA LEU A 107 1.34 -12.28 -6.29
C LEU A 107 2.39 -13.39 -6.31
#